data_AF-A0A9D7YHE8-F1
#
_entry.id   AF-A0A9D7YHE8-F1
#
_cell.length_a   1.000
_cell.length_b   1.000
_cell.length_c   1.000
_cell.angle_alpha   90.00
_cell.angle_beta   90.00
_cell.angle_gamma   90.00
#
_symmetry.space_group_name_H-M   'P 1'
#
loop_
_entity.id
_entity.type
_entity.pdbx_description
1 polymer ?
#
loop_
_entity_poly.entity_id
_entity_poly.type
_entity_poly.pdbx_seq_one_letter_code
_entity_poly.pdbx_strand_id
1 'polypeptide(L)' 'MDDIERAERIRMATQAREAIALNESRNLPVPSRWREWARVDEGLHDTS' A
#
# COMPACT_ATOMS: atom_id res chain seq x y z
N MET A 1 16.08 -12.50 -6.40
CA MET A 1 15.28 -11.52 -5.64
C MET A 1 15.48 -10.20 -6.37
N ASP A 2 14.49 -9.47 -6.88
CA ASP A 2 13.13 -9.43 -6.35
C ASP A 2 12.08 -8.74 -7.26
N ASP A 3 12.10 -8.91 -8.58
CA ASP A 3 11.10 -8.26 -9.45
C ASP A 3 9.67 -8.73 -9.13
N ILE A 4 9.51 -10.01 -8.78
CA ILE A 4 8.21 -10.58 -8.38
C ILE A 4 7.81 -10.06 -7.00
N GLU A 5 8.69 -10.09 -5.99
CA GLU A 5 8.33 -9.61 -4.65
C GLU A 5 8.17 -8.08 -4.62
N ARG A 6 8.91 -7.33 -5.45
CA ARG A 6 8.76 -5.87 -5.63
C ARG A 6 7.41 -5.55 -6.27
N ALA A 7 7.08 -6.22 -7.38
CA ALA A 7 5.78 -6.05 -8.02
C ALA A 7 4.62 -6.42 -7.07
N GLU A 8 4.80 -7.46 -6.26
CA GLU A 8 3.82 -7.86 -5.25
C GLU A 8 3.66 -6.83 -4.14
N ARG A 9 4.76 -6.28 -3.61
CA ARG A 9 4.74 -5.20 -2.60
C ARG A 9 4.04 -3.95 -3.13
N ILE A 10 4.36 -3.50 -4.34
CA ILE A 10 3.70 -2.35 -5.00
C ILE A 10 2.20 -2.63 -5.19
N ARG A 11 1.84 -3.84 -5.64
CA ARG A 11 0.45 -4.25 -5.82
C ARG A 11 -0.31 -4.20 -4.49
N MET A 12 0.27 -4.71 -3.41
CA MET A 12 -0.34 -4.67 -2.08
C MET A 12 -0.50 -3.25 -1.55
N ALA A 13 0.51 -2.39 -1.71
CA ALA A 13 0.44 -0.98 -1.31
C ALA A 13 -0.65 -0.23 -2.09
N THR A 14 -0.80 -0.53 -3.38
CA THR A 14 -1.87 0.05 -4.22
C THR A 14 -3.25 -0.40 -3.76
N GLN A 15 -3.46 -1.70 -3.55
CA GLN A 15 -4.72 -2.23 -3.03
C GLN A 15 -5.08 -1.67 -1.66
N ALA A 16 -4.10 -1.48 -0.78
CA ALA A 16 -4.32 -0.87 0.53
C ALA A 16 -4.80 0.58 0.39
N ARG A 17 -4.20 1.38 -0.50
CA ARG A 17 -4.62 2.76 -0.79
C ARG A 17 -6.06 2.83 -1.31
N GLU A 18 -6.41 1.97 -2.27
CA GLU A 18 -7.77 1.91 -2.84
C GLU A 18 -8.81 1.52 -1.79
N ALA A 19 -8.50 0.52 -0.95
CA ALA A 19 -9.39 0.09 0.11
C ALA A 19 -9.60 1.18 1.18
N ILE A 20 -8.56 1.96 1.50
CA ILE A 20 -8.66 3.13 2.38
C ILE A 20 -9.63 4.16 1.78
N ALA A 21 -9.40 4.56 0.52
CA ALA A 21 -10.23 5.56 -0.15
C ALA A 21 -11.70 5.12 -0.26
N LEU A 22 -11.95 3.84 -0.53
CA LEU A 22 -13.29 3.27 -0.56
C LEU A 22 -13.97 3.35 0.83
N ASN A 23 -13.26 3.00 1.89
CA ASN A 23 -13.80 3.08 3.24
C ASN A 23 -14.09 4.52 3.66
N GLU A 24 -13.19 5.46 3.36
CA GLU A 24 -13.39 6.88 3.64
C GLU A 24 -14.62 7.44 2.90
N SER A 25 -14.79 7.09 1.62
CA SER A 25 -15.97 7.50 0.83
C SER A 25 -17.29 6.99 1.40
N ARG A 26 -17.24 5.86 2.14
CA ARG A 26 -18.38 5.23 2.79
C ARG A 26 -18.50 5.59 4.27
N ASN A 27 -17.64 6.49 4.77
CA ASN A 27 -17.53 6.85 6.18
C ASN A 27 -17.34 5.62 7.11
N LEU A 28 -16.63 4.60 6.61
CA LEU A 28 -16.32 3.37 7.32
C LEU A 28 -14.94 3.47 8.00
N PRO A 29 -14.73 2.78 9.14
CA PRO A 29 -13.44 2.76 9.80
C PRO A 29 -12.37 2.14 8.90
N VAL A 30 -11.21 2.77 8.86
CA VAL A 30 -10.02 2.30 8.14
C VAL A 30 -9.09 1.55 9.10
N PRO A 31 -8.81 0.25 8.88
CA PRO A 31 -7.86 -0.50 9.68
C PRO A 31 -6.45 0.11 9.67
N SER A 32 -5.78 0.18 10.84
CA SER A 32 -4.41 0.69 10.96
C SER A 32 -3.41 -0.05 10.05
N ARG A 33 -3.54 -1.37 9.95
CA ARG A 33 -2.73 -2.22 9.06
C ARG A 33 -2.75 -1.80 7.59
N TRP A 34 -3.86 -1.24 7.10
CA TRP A 34 -3.94 -0.77 5.71
C TRP A 34 -3.11 0.50 5.52
N ARG A 35 -3.06 1.36 6.53
CA ARG A 35 -2.17 2.53 6.52
C ARG A 35 -0.71 2.11 6.56
N GLU A 36 -0.37 1.05 7.29
CA GLU A 36 0.98 0.49 7.30
C GLU A 36 1.36 -0.07 5.93
N TRP A 37 0.49 -0.84 5.28
CA TRP A 37 0.74 -1.37 3.93
C TRP A 37 0.79 -0.28 2.86
N ALA A 38 -0.04 0.75 2.96
CA ALA A 38 -0.04 1.89 2.04
C ALA A 38 1.26 2.72 2.10
N ARG A 39 2.01 2.65 3.21
CA ARG A 39 3.28 3.37 3.41
C ARG A 39 4.50 2.66 2.80
N VAL A 40 4.37 1.43 2.34
CA VAL A 40 5.50 0.56 1.93
C VAL A 40 6.22 1.05 0.65
N ASP A 41 5.79 2.15 0.03
CA ASP A 41 6.23 2.57 -1.31
C ASP A 41 7.23 3.75 -1.34
N GLU A 42 7.41 4.51 -0.25
CA GLU A 42 8.26 5.73 -0.27
C GLU A 42 9.77 5.48 -0.03
N GLY A 43 10.17 4.27 0.38
CA GLY A 43 11.56 3.96 0.76
C GLY A 43 12.41 3.22 -0.26
N LEU A 44 11.90 2.93 -1.47
CA LEU A 44 12.55 2.04 -2.46
C LEU A 44 13.03 2.74 -3.73
N HIS A 45 13.06 4.07 -3.70
CA HIS A 45 13.53 4.94 -4.80
C HIS A 45 14.90 5.58 -4.50
N ASP A 46 15.84 4.87 -3.86
CA ASP A 46 17.26 5.22 -3.90
C ASP A 46 18.15 4.02 -3.55
N THR A 47 18.43 3.18 -4.54
CA THR A 47 19.60 2.30 -4.55
C THR A 47 20.22 2.43 -5.94
N SER A 48 21.00 3.49 -6.13
CA SER A 48 22.00 3.59 -7.21
C SER A 48 23.25 2.78 -6.87
#